data_AF-A0A2T1FQE9-F1
#
_entry.id   AF-A0A2T1FQE9-F1
#
_cell.length_a   1.000
_cell.length_b   1.000
_cell.length_c   1.000
_cell.angle_alpha   90.00
_cell.angle_beta   90.00
_cell.angle_gamma   90.00
#
_symmetry.space_group_name_H-M   'P 1'
#
loop_
_entity.id
_entity.type
_entity.pdbx_description
1 polymer ?
#
loop_
_entity_poly.entity_id
_entity_poly.type
_entity_poly.pdbx_seq_one_letter_code
_entity_poly.pdbx_strand_id
1 'polypeptide(L)'
;MDSVEKTQDQQHPQYRRDRATVNTLLVGETTDHNLSELARLIIRYRGFPGARDIQADLKKVLQQWNHTEETLYEQTRKIHAKG
;
A
#
# COMPACT_ATOMS: atom_id res chain seq x y z
N MET A 1 17.53 27.56 11.47
CA MET A 1 16.32 27.23 12.24
C MET A 1 15.33 26.72 11.20
N ASP A 2 15.42 25.44 10.85
CA ASP A 2 14.58 24.87 9.80
C ASP A 2 13.15 24.76 10.34
N SER A 3 12.27 25.62 9.83
CA SER A 3 10.85 25.56 10.11
C SER A 3 10.32 24.22 9.60
N VAL A 4 10.04 23.29 10.50
CA VAL A 4 9.30 22.07 10.17
C VAL A 4 7.89 22.52 9.77
N GLU A 5 7.66 22.66 8.47
CA GLU A 5 6.31 22.81 7.94
C GLU A 5 5.49 21.61 8.42
N LYS A 6 4.54 21.86 9.32
CA LYS A 6 3.49 20.89 9.64
C LYS A 6 2.68 20.71 8.36
N THR A 7 3.02 19.73 7.55
CA THR A 7 2.20 19.31 6.42
C THR A 7 0.84 18.88 6.97
N GLN A 8 -0.18 19.70 6.70
CA GLN A 8 -1.55 19.38 7.05
C GLN A 8 -1.96 18.10 6.34
N ASP A 9 -2.57 17.17 7.07
CA ASP A 9 -3.07 15.93 6.48
C ASP A 9 -4.05 16.25 5.35
N GLN A 10 -3.74 15.73 4.16
CA GLN A 10 -4.56 15.83 2.97
C GLN A 10 -5.44 14.59 2.82
N GLN A 11 -6.62 14.79 2.25
CA GLN A 11 -7.51 13.69 1.89
C GLN A 11 -7.16 13.20 0.48
N HIS A 12 -6.77 11.94 0.36
CA HIS A 12 -6.52 11.35 -0.95
C HIS A 12 -7.85 11.19 -1.73
N PRO A 13 -7.97 11.65 -2.99
CA PRO A 13 -9.24 11.58 -3.74
C PRO A 13 -9.80 10.16 -3.90
N GLN A 14 -8.92 9.16 -3.95
CA GLN A 14 -9.31 7.75 -4.10
C GLN A 14 -9.44 7.02 -2.77
N TYR A 15 -9.34 7.73 -1.63
CA TYR A 15 -9.33 7.14 -0.28
C TYR A 15 -10.44 6.12 -0.07
N ARG A 16 -11.70 6.46 -0.41
CA ARG A 16 -12.84 5.56 -0.17
C ARG A 16 -12.69 4.23 -0.89
N ARG A 17 -12.24 4.25 -2.15
CA ARG A 17 -12.04 3.04 -2.95
C ARG A 17 -10.82 2.26 -2.45
N ASP A 18 -9.71 2.95 -2.21
CA ASP A 18 -8.47 2.31 -1.76
C ASP A 18 -8.64 1.69 -0.36
N ARG A 19 -9.39 2.34 0.54
CA ARG A 19 -9.73 1.80 1.86
C ARG A 19 -10.52 0.51 1.77
N ALA A 20 -11.45 0.40 0.81
CA ALA A 20 -12.18 -0.84 0.56
C ALA A 20 -11.23 -1.96 0.09
N THR A 21 -10.31 -1.66 -0.83
CA THR A 21 -9.26 -2.61 -1.24
C THR A 21 -8.39 -3.02 -0.06
N VAL A 22 -7.90 -2.09 0.77
CA VAL A 22 -7.09 -2.39 1.97
C VAL A 22 -7.83 -3.32 2.93
N ASN A 23 -9.13 -3.08 3.15
CA ASN A 23 -9.94 -3.96 4.00
C ASN A 23 -10.01 -5.38 3.44
N THR A 24 -10.14 -5.53 2.12
CA THR A 24 -10.07 -6.85 1.47
C THR A 24 -8.70 -7.50 1.64
N LEU A 25 -7.60 -6.75 1.51
CA LEU A 25 -6.25 -7.28 1.68
C LEU A 25 -6.00 -7.75 3.13
N LEU A 26 -6.50 -7.03 4.15
CA LEU A 26 -6.32 -7.37 5.57
C LEU A 26 -6.92 -8.73 5.97
N VAL A 27 -7.94 -9.20 5.26
CA VAL A 27 -8.63 -10.47 5.54
C VAL A 27 -8.48 -11.48 4.40
N GLY A 28 -7.77 -11.10 3.34
CA GLY A 28 -7.62 -11.87 2.12
C GLY A 28 -6.36 -12.73 2.09
N GLU A 29 -6.28 -13.55 1.06
CA GLU A 29 -5.14 -14.44 0.80
C GLU A 29 -4.10 -13.80 -0.13
N THR A 30 -2.88 -14.34 -0.10
CA THR A 30 -1.74 -13.91 -0.94
C THR A 30 -1.87 -14.39 -2.39
N THR A 31 -2.86 -13.90 -3.11
CA THR A 31 -3.05 -14.18 -4.55
C THR A 31 -2.24 -13.21 -5.42
N ASP A 32 -1.93 -13.58 -6.66
CA ASP A 32 -1.22 -12.70 -7.62
C ASP A 32 -1.93 -11.34 -7.80
N HIS A 33 -3.27 -11.34 -7.83
CA HIS A 33 -4.07 -10.13 -7.90
C HIS A 33 -3.88 -9.26 -6.65
N ASN A 34 -3.97 -9.87 -5.46
CA ASN A 34 -3.86 -9.16 -4.19
C ASN A 34 -2.44 -8.61 -3.95
N LEU A 35 -1.40 -9.33 -4.35
CA LEU A 35 -0.02 -8.85 -4.33
C LEU A 35 0.17 -7.64 -5.24
N SER A 36 -0.43 -7.67 -6.44
CA SER A 36 -0.41 -6.55 -7.37
C SER A 36 -1.12 -5.32 -6.80
N GLU A 37 -2.28 -5.50 -6.17
CA GLU A 37 -3.02 -4.41 -5.50
C GLU A 37 -2.26 -3.85 -4.29
N LEU A 38 -1.65 -4.71 -3.46
CA LEU A 38 -0.81 -4.29 -2.34
C LEU A 38 0.35 -3.42 -2.83
N ALA A 39 1.08 -3.85 -3.86
CA ALA A 39 2.20 -3.10 -4.42
C ALA A 39 1.73 -1.74 -5.00
N ARG A 40 0.64 -1.75 -5.77
CA ARG A 40 0.04 -0.53 -6.34
C ARG A 40 -0.30 0.49 -5.26
N LEU A 41 -0.92 0.06 -4.16
CA LEU A 41 -1.33 0.94 -3.07
C LEU A 41 -0.14 1.46 -2.26
N ILE A 42 0.88 0.64 -1.99
CA ILE A 42 2.11 1.10 -1.33
C ILE A 42 2.76 2.21 -2.15
N ILE A 43 2.90 2.03 -3.47
CA ILE A 43 3.48 3.05 -4.35
C ILE A 43 2.64 4.33 -4.33
N ARG A 44 1.31 4.20 -4.42
CA ARG A 44 0.38 5.34 -4.44
C ARG A 44 0.46 6.21 -3.19
N TYR A 45 0.53 5.60 -2.02
CA TYR A 45 0.53 6.32 -0.74
C TYR A 45 1.94 6.66 -0.24
N ARG A 46 3.00 6.28 -0.96
CA ARG A 46 4.38 6.57 -0.58
C ARG A 46 4.62 8.07 -0.54
N GLY A 47 4.97 8.58 0.65
CA GLY A 47 5.23 10.00 0.87
C GLY A 47 3.99 10.90 0.79
N PHE A 48 2.79 10.32 0.68
CA PHE A 48 1.57 11.11 0.64
C PHE A 48 1.31 11.76 2.03
N PRO A 49 1.10 13.08 2.10
CA PRO A 49 0.83 13.77 3.35
C PRO A 49 -0.61 13.52 3.80
N GLY A 50 -0.87 12.41 4.50
CA GLY A 50 -2.20 12.01 4.97
C GLY A 50 -2.45 10.51 4.83
N ALA A 51 -3.71 10.06 5.01
CA ALA A 51 -4.11 8.65 4.91
C ALA A 51 -3.20 7.69 5.71
N ARG A 52 -2.81 8.10 6.93
CA ARG A 52 -1.89 7.36 7.80
C ARG A 52 -2.43 5.98 8.17
N ASP A 53 -3.75 5.83 8.23
CA ASP A 53 -4.44 4.57 8.46
C ASP A 53 -4.22 3.58 7.31
N ILE A 54 -4.35 4.01 6.05
CA ILE A 54 -4.05 3.19 4.87
C ILE A 54 -2.58 2.78 4.88
N GLN A 55 -1.67 3.72 5.13
CA GLN A 55 -0.24 3.42 5.17
C GLN A 55 0.11 2.40 6.27
N ALA A 56 -0.47 2.53 7.46
CA ALA A 56 -0.27 1.61 8.56
C ALA A 56 -0.82 0.21 8.23
N ASP A 57 -2.00 0.13 7.61
CA ASP A 57 -2.62 -1.15 7.30
C ASP A 57 -1.94 -1.87 6.14
N LEU A 58 -1.42 -1.16 5.13
CA LEU A 58 -0.58 -1.76 4.08
C LEU A 58 0.68 -2.39 4.67
N LYS A 59 1.29 -1.77 5.69
CA LYS A 59 2.43 -2.36 6.42
C LYS A 59 2.03 -3.61 7.20
N LYS A 60 0.83 -3.64 7.78
CA LYS A 60 0.31 -4.85 8.45
C LYS A 60 0.10 -5.99 7.47
N VAL A 61 -0.47 -5.71 6.29
CA VAL A 61 -0.65 -6.74 5.24
C VAL A 61 0.71 -7.31 4.81
N LEU A 62 1.72 -6.45 4.57
CA LEU A 62 3.08 -6.90 4.29
C LEU A 62 3.61 -7.87 5.36
N GLN A 63 3.46 -7.51 6.64
CA GLN A 63 3.90 -8.34 7.76
C GLN A 63 3.12 -9.64 7.85
N GLN A 64 1.79 -9.61 7.75
CA GLN A 64 0.94 -10.79 7.78
C GLN A 64 1.27 -11.78 6.67
N TRP A 65 1.68 -11.28 5.50
CA TRP A 65 2.03 -12.09 4.34
C TRP A 65 3.53 -12.39 4.25
N ASN A 66 4.32 -12.06 5.28
CA ASN A 66 5.77 -12.28 5.34
C ASN A 66 6.55 -11.69 4.16
N HIS A 67 6.14 -10.50 3.70
CA HIS A 67 6.80 -9.77 2.61
C HIS A 67 7.50 -8.50 3.10
N THR A 68 8.59 -8.14 2.41
CA THR A 68 9.13 -6.78 2.40
C THR A 68 8.62 -6.07 1.15
N GLU A 69 8.74 -4.74 1.07
CA GLU A 69 8.44 -4.03 -0.18
C GLU A 69 9.29 -4.56 -1.34
N GLU A 70 10.56 -4.90 -1.09
CA GLU A 70 11.46 -5.44 -2.09
C GLU A 70 11.00 -6.80 -2.63
N THR A 71 10.70 -7.76 -1.76
CA THR A 71 10.25 -9.10 -2.18
C THR A 71 8.87 -9.04 -2.84
N LEU A 72 7.99 -8.17 -2.34
CA LEU A 72 6.70 -7.88 -2.97
C LEU A 72 6.89 -7.37 -4.41
N TYR A 73 7.75 -6.37 -4.62
CA TYR A 73 7.99 -5.82 -5.96
C TYR A 73 8.68 -6.79 -6.90
N GLU A 74 9.57 -7.65 -6.39
CA GLU A 74 10.14 -8.72 -7.19
C GLU A 74 9.07 -9.71 -7.67
N GLN A 75 8.17 -10.12 -6.77
CA GLN A 75 7.09 -11.02 -7.10
C GLN A 75 6.09 -10.40 -8.08
N THR A 76 5.70 -9.14 -7.90
CA THR A 76 4.77 -8.48 -8.83
C THR A 76 5.39 -8.28 -10.22
N ARG A 77 6.69 -8.01 -10.34
CA ARG A 77 7.38 -8.03 -11.64
C ARG A 77 7.29 -9.39 -12.33
N LYS A 78 7.45 -10.50 -11.60
CA LYS A 78 7.29 -11.86 -12.14
C LYS A 78 5.86 -12.14 -12.56
N ILE A 79 4.86 -11.64 -11.82
CA ILE A 79 3.44 -11.76 -12.19
C ILE A 79 3.16 -11.02 -13.50
N HIS A 80 3.62 -9.77 -13.62
CA HIS A 80 3.44 -8.97 -14.84
C HIS A 80 4.16 -9.55 -16.06
N ALA A 81 5.31 -10.20 -15.88
CA ALA A 81 6.05 -10.83 -16.98
C ALA A 81 5.40 -12.10 -17.55
N LYS A 82 4.40 -12.67 -16.86
CA LYS A 82 3.63 -13.85 -17.32
C LYS A 82 2.41 -13.48 -18.16
N GLY A 83 2.04 -12.19 -18.21
CA GLY A 83 0.99 -11.64 -19.07
C GLY A 83 1.52 -11.02 -20.35
#